data_AF-A0A2N9JGR4-F1
#
_entry.id   AF-A0A2N9JGR4-F1
#
_cell.length_a   1.000
_cell.length_b   1.000
_cell.length_c   1.000
_cell.angle_alpha   90.00
_cell.angle_beta   90.00
_cell.angle_gamma   90.00
#
_symmetry.space_group_name_H-M   'P 1'
#
loop_
_entity.id
_entity.type
_entity.pdbx_description
1 polymer ?
#
loop_
_entity_poly.entity_id
_entity_poly.type
_entity_poly.pdbx_seq_one_letter_code
_entity_poly.pdbx_strand_id
1 'polypeptide(L)' 'MKAGDPLVDIDIDQITRAGYSIVTPVVITNASSVGQVQAVDQKAVMAGDPVLIVKLNAESAAAV' A
#
# COMPACT_ATOMS: atom_id res chain seq x y z
N MET A 1 9.54 12.89 -2.26
CA MET A 1 8.49 11.90 -2.56
C MET A 1 7.24 12.27 -1.79
N LYS A 2 6.15 12.51 -2.49
CA LYS A 2 4.80 12.64 -1.94
C LYS A 2 3.90 11.54 -2.53
N ALA A 3 2.71 11.36 -1.95
CA ALA A 3 1.72 10.45 -2.52
C ALA A 3 1.44 10.81 -3.98
N GLY A 4 1.48 9.81 -4.86
CA GLY A 4 1.28 9.97 -6.30
C GLY A 4 2.53 10.27 -7.12
N ASP A 5 3.69 10.55 -6.51
CA ASP A 5 4.94 10.66 -7.27
C ASP A 5 5.32 9.28 -7.85
N PRO A 6 5.69 9.20 -9.15
CA PRO A 6 6.10 7.94 -9.77
C PRO A 6 7.41 7.43 -9.16
N LEU A 7 7.48 6.13 -8.91
CA LEU A 7 8.67 5.44 -8.40
C LEU A 7 9.33 4.56 -9.46
N VAL A 8 8.51 3.86 -10.24
CA VAL A 8 8.93 2.88 -11.24
C VAL A 8 7.84 2.73 -12.28
N ASP A 9 8.26 2.52 -13.54
CA ASP A 9 7.37 2.18 -14.65
C ASP A 9 7.43 0.68 -14.92
N ILE A 10 6.27 0.06 -15.13
CA ILE A 10 6.11 -1.38 -15.31
C ILE A 10 5.31 -1.67 -16.57
N ASP A 11 5.83 -2.55 -17.43
CA ASP A 11 5.11 -3.07 -18.61
C ASP A 11 4.19 -4.23 -18.21
N ILE A 12 2.93 -3.90 -17.89
CA ILE A 12 1.90 -4.87 -17.48
C ILE A 12 1.57 -5.88 -18.58
N ASP A 13 1.61 -5.46 -19.84
CA ASP A 13 1.29 -6.34 -20.96
C ASP A 13 2.35 -7.44 -21.12
N GLN A 14 3.62 -7.09 -20.95
CA GLN A 14 4.70 -8.08 -21.02
C GLN A 14 4.65 -9.06 -19.85
N ILE A 15 4.40 -8.60 -18.62
CA ILE A 15 4.24 -9.46 -17.43
C ILE A 15 3.10 -10.44 -17.62
N THR A 16 1.96 -9.95 -18.12
CA THR A 16 0.78 -10.77 -18.39
C THR A 16 1.07 -11.82 -19.47
N ARG A 17 1.74 -11.43 -20.57
CA ARG A 17 2.14 -12.37 -21.64
C ARG A 17 3.12 -13.44 -21.16
N ALA A 18 4.00 -13.11 -20.23
CA ALA A 18 4.94 -14.06 -19.63
C ALA A 18 4.26 -15.02 -18.62
N GLY A 19 2.98 -14.81 -18.30
CA GLY A 19 2.20 -15.67 -17.42
C GLY A 19 2.40 -15.38 -15.92
N TYR A 20 2.95 -14.22 -15.57
CA TYR A 20 3.11 -13.81 -14.19
C TYR A 20 1.87 -13.08 -13.65
N SER A 21 1.65 -13.18 -12.34
CA SER A 21 0.58 -12.45 -11.67
C SER A 21 0.86 -10.94 -11.66
N ILE A 22 -0.16 -10.15 -11.97
CA ILE A 22 -0.13 -8.67 -11.86
C ILE A 22 -0.66 -8.18 -10.50
N VAL A 23 -1.04 -9.10 -9.59
CA VAL A 23 -1.46 -8.74 -8.23
C VAL A 23 -0.26 -8.16 -7.50
N THR A 24 -0.36 -6.89 -7.13
CA THR A 24 0.70 -6.16 -6.43
C THR A 24 0.28 -5.97 -4.97
N PRO A 25 0.82 -6.76 -4.01
CA PRO A 25 0.42 -6.66 -2.61
C PRO A 25 1.00 -5.39 -1.97
N VAL A 26 0.16 -4.67 -1.23
CA VAL A 26 0.58 -3.57 -0.35
C VAL A 26 0.58 -4.08 1.09
N VAL A 27 1.75 -4.07 1.75
CA VAL A 27 1.94 -4.67 3.08
C VAL A 27 2.60 -3.69 4.06
N ILE A 28 2.22 -3.81 5.32
CA ILE A 28 2.86 -3.10 6.44
C ILE A 28 3.84 -4.07 7.09
N THR A 29 5.14 -3.78 7.01
CA THR A 29 6.19 -4.65 7.55
C THR A 29 6.51 -4.36 9.02
N ASN A 30 6.17 -3.18 9.53
CA ASN A 30 6.34 -2.76 10.92
C ASN A 30 5.04 -2.95 11.74
N ALA A 31 4.41 -4.12 11.64
CA ALA A 31 3.11 -4.40 12.24
C ALA A 31 3.08 -4.24 13.78
N SER A 32 4.22 -4.37 14.47
CA SER A 32 4.33 -4.12 15.91
C SER A 32 4.01 -2.68 16.31
N SER A 33 4.09 -1.71 15.38
CA SER A 33 3.76 -0.30 15.58
C SER A 33 2.33 0.05 15.14
N VAL A 34 1.53 -0.96 14.79
CA VAL A 34 0.20 -0.77 14.24
C VAL A 34 -0.82 -1.49 15.10
N GLY A 35 -1.72 -0.71 15.72
CA GLY A 35 -2.78 -1.24 16.58
C GLY A 35 -4.03 -1.68 15.82
N GLN A 36 -4.32 -1.07 14.68
CA GLN A 36 -5.48 -1.43 13.85
C GLN A 36 -5.20 -1.13 12.38
N VAL A 37 -5.64 -2.04 11.50
CA VAL A 37 -5.64 -1.85 10.04
C VAL A 37 -7.04 -2.10 9.52
N GLN A 38 -7.54 -1.20 8.69
CA GLN A 38 -8.81 -1.34 7.98
C GLN A 38 -8.57 -1.09 6.50
N ALA A 39 -9.08 -1.99 5.64
CA ALA A 39 -9.05 -1.77 4.20
C ALA A 39 -10.05 -0.66 3.83
N VAL A 40 -9.61 0.26 2.98
CA VAL A 40 -10.53 1.15 2.26
C VAL A 40 -11.31 0.25 1.28
N ASP A 41 -12.58 0.56 1.11
CA ASP A 41 -13.59 -0.18 0.33
C ASP A 41 -13.04 -0.82 -0.97
N GLN A 42 -13.52 -2.03 -1.32
CA GLN A 42 -13.06 -2.84 -2.46
C GLN A 42 -13.47 -2.27 -3.83
N LYS A 43 -13.12 -1.02 -4.09
CA LYS A 43 -13.40 -0.30 -5.34
C LYS A 43 -12.11 -0.10 -6.13
N ALA A 44 -12.27 0.33 -7.38
CA ALA A 44 -11.14 0.80 -8.18
C ALA A 44 -10.52 2.05 -7.53
N VAL A 45 -9.19 2.11 -7.55
CA VAL A 45 -8.39 3.21 -6.99
C VAL A 45 -7.42 3.74 -8.05
N MET A 46 -7.03 5.00 -7.93
CA MET A 46 -5.99 5.63 -8.74
C MET A 46 -4.70 5.83 -7.93
N ALA A 47 -3.59 6.11 -8.63
CA ALA A 47 -2.32 6.40 -7.98
C ALA A 47 -2.46 7.62 -7.06
N GLY A 48 -2.09 7.44 -5.78
CA GLY A 48 -2.23 8.48 -4.74
C GLY A 48 -3.49 8.32 -3.87
N ASP A 49 -4.45 7.48 -4.26
CA ASP A 49 -5.64 7.22 -3.44
C ASP A 49 -5.30 6.38 -2.20
N PRO A 50 -6.01 6.61 -1.07
CA PRO A 50 -5.82 5.80 0.13
C PRO A 50 -6.39 4.39 -0.07
N VAL A 51 -5.62 3.37 0.33
CA VAL A 51 -6.02 1.95 0.26
C VAL A 51 -6.14 1.28 1.63
N LEU A 52 -5.48 1.82 2.65
CA LEU A 52 -5.51 1.34 4.03
C LEU A 52 -5.69 2.52 4.99
N ILE A 53 -6.56 2.34 5.98
CA ILE A 53 -6.65 3.20 7.16
C ILE A 53 -5.92 2.49 8.29
N VAL A 54 -4.93 3.16 8.87
CA VAL A 54 -4.05 2.58 9.88
C VAL A 54 -4.11 3.41 11.16
N LYS A 55 -4.30 2.74 12.30
CA LYS A 55 -4.18 3.34 13.62
C LYS A 55 -2.92 2.83 14.28
N LEU A 56 -2.03 3.76 14.63
CA LEU A 56 -0.83 3.45 15.40
C LEU A 56 -1.19 3.09 16.84
N ASN A 57 -0.39 2.24 17.45
CA ASN A 57 -0.49 1.95 18.88
C ASN A 57 0.04 3.12 19.72
N ALA A 58 -0.55 3.29 20.90
CA ALA A 58 -0.31 4.45 21.78
C ALA A 58 1.14 4.57 22.26
N GLU A 59 1.89 3.46 22.28
CA GLU A 59 3.30 3.43 22.68
C GLU A 59 4.24 4.06 21.63
N SER A 60 3.82 4.08 20.35
CA SER A 60 4.60 4.70 19.26
C SER A 60 4.32 6.20 19.09
N ALA A 61 3.35 6.77 19.81
CA ALA A 61 3.03 8.20 19.72
C ALA A 61 3.90 9.08 20.66
N ALA A 62 4.64 8.47 21.59
CA ALA A 62 5.44 9.17 22.59
C ALA A 62 6.93 9.32 22.22
N ALA A 63 7.34 8.85 21.03
CA ALA A 63 8.70 8.99 20.50
C ALA A 63 8.73 9.95 19.30
N VAL A 64 8.31 11.20 19.51
CA VAL A 64 8.55 12.34 18.62
C VAL A 64 9.04 13.52 19.45
#